data_AF-A0A975C1W2-F1
#
_entry.id   AF-A0A975C1W2-F1
#
_cell.length_a   1.000
_cell.length_b   1.000
_cell.length_c   1.000
_cell.angle_alpha   90.00
_cell.angle_beta   90.00
_cell.angle_gamma   90.00
#
_symmetry.space_group_name_H-M   'P 1'
#
loop_
_entity.id
_entity.type
_entity.pdbx_description
1 polymer ?
#
loop_
_entity_poly.entity_id
_entity_poly.type
_entity_poly.pdbx_seq_one_letter_code
_entity_poly.pdbx_strand_id
1 'polypeptide(L)'
;MSNISTLPTASRSALQAKRALGAKAARELRTAEHQLDHALASHLALAQTLVMGRLEIGVAAAAGQEALAELTRAIGLAVEARGATIRAHEGLLQTAEEFSVPWRMESPTETKPGSTAPLASAVG
;
A
#
# COMPACT_ATOMS: atom_id res chain seq x y z
N MET A 1 -30.94 -13.21 -12.91
CA MET A 1 -29.52 -13.66 -12.91
C MET A 1 -29.13 -14.01 -14.33
N SER A 2 -28.45 -13.10 -15.04
CA SER A 2 -28.08 -13.31 -16.44
C SER A 2 -26.87 -14.23 -16.54
N ASN A 3 -27.06 -15.39 -17.18
CA ASN A 3 -26.07 -16.45 -17.32
C ASN A 3 -24.95 -16.00 -18.28
N ILE A 4 -23.68 -15.96 -17.83
CA ILE A 4 -22.51 -15.57 -18.66
C ILE A 4 -22.36 -16.46 -19.92
N SER A 5 -22.99 -17.64 -19.92
CA SER A 5 -23.04 -18.59 -21.05
C SER A 5 -23.71 -18.05 -22.32
N THR A 6 -24.59 -17.03 -22.23
CA THR A 6 -25.37 -16.53 -23.38
C THR A 6 -24.72 -15.38 -24.16
N LEU A 7 -23.51 -14.95 -23.78
CA LEU A 7 -22.82 -13.85 -24.47
C LEU A 7 -22.04 -14.30 -25.73
N PRO A 8 -21.99 -13.47 -26.78
CA PRO A 8 -21.13 -13.71 -27.94
C PRO A 8 -19.67 -13.94 -27.53
N THR A 9 -18.94 -14.82 -28.22
CA THR A 9 -17.56 -15.21 -27.88
C THR A 9 -16.61 -14.01 -27.74
N ALA A 10 -16.75 -13.00 -28.60
CA ALA A 10 -15.97 -11.77 -28.53
C ALA A 10 -16.27 -10.91 -27.28
N SER A 11 -17.52 -10.91 -26.81
CA SER A 11 -17.90 -10.22 -25.57
C SER A 11 -17.38 -10.93 -24.33
N ARG A 12 -17.26 -12.26 -24.37
CA ARG A 12 -16.67 -13.07 -23.29
C ARG A 12 -15.16 -12.87 -23.15
N SER A 13 -14.42 -12.85 -24.26
CA SER A 13 -12.97 -12.63 -24.23
C SER A 13 -12.62 -11.22 -23.74
N ALA A 14 -13.37 -10.20 -24.15
CA ALA A 14 -13.19 -8.83 -23.66
C ALA A 14 -13.46 -8.71 -22.14
N LEU A 15 -14.48 -9.38 -21.62
CA LEU A 15 -14.77 -9.39 -20.18
C LEU A 15 -13.68 -10.11 -19.38
N GLN A 16 -13.17 -11.24 -19.89
CA GLN A 16 -12.05 -11.96 -19.27
C GLN A 16 -10.78 -11.12 -19.25
N ALA A 17 -10.48 -10.40 -20.34
CA ALA A 17 -9.34 -9.48 -20.39
C ALA A 17 -9.45 -8.36 -19.34
N LYS A 18 -10.64 -7.75 -19.20
CA LYS A 18 -10.91 -6.73 -18.16
C LYS A 18 -10.71 -7.28 -16.75
N ARG A 19 -11.21 -8.49 -16.48
CA ARG A 19 -11.01 -9.20 -15.19
C ARG A 19 -9.54 -9.42 -14.88
N ALA A 20 -8.79 -9.95 -15.85
CA ALA A 20 -7.38 -10.25 -15.69
C ALA A 20 -6.56 -8.97 -15.39
N LEU A 21 -6.86 -7.88 -16.10
CA LEU A 21 -6.23 -6.58 -15.89
C LEU A 21 -6.56 -6.02 -14.49
N GLY A 22 -7.83 -5.98 -14.10
CA GLY A 22 -8.26 -5.47 -12.79
C GLY A 22 -7.62 -6.24 -11.64
N ALA A 23 -7.63 -7.58 -11.70
CA ALA A 23 -7.01 -8.42 -10.68
C ALA A 23 -5.48 -8.25 -10.63
N LYS A 24 -4.83 -8.06 -11.80
CA LYS A 24 -3.38 -7.80 -11.85
C LYS A 24 -3.05 -6.45 -11.21
N ALA A 25 -3.74 -5.39 -11.57
CA ALA A 25 -3.53 -4.06 -11.00
C ALA A 25 -3.75 -4.05 -9.48
N ALA A 26 -4.80 -4.70 -8.98
CA ALA A 26 -5.07 -4.82 -7.54
C ALA A 26 -3.93 -5.54 -6.79
N ARG A 27 -3.36 -6.60 -7.38
CA ARG A 27 -2.18 -7.28 -6.81
C ARG A 27 -0.97 -6.37 -6.78
N GLU A 28 -0.65 -5.73 -7.90
CA GLU A 28 0.52 -4.87 -8.01
C GLU A 28 0.46 -3.68 -7.05
N LEU A 29 -0.71 -3.07 -6.86
CA LEU A 29 -0.92 -2.02 -5.86
C LEU A 29 -0.68 -2.52 -4.44
N ARG A 30 -1.29 -3.65 -4.07
CA ARG A 30 -1.09 -4.24 -2.76
C ARG A 30 0.38 -4.60 -2.52
N THR A 31 1.08 -5.10 -3.54
CA THR A 31 2.52 -5.35 -3.45
C THR A 31 3.30 -4.05 -3.24
N ALA A 32 2.98 -2.98 -3.97
CA ALA A 32 3.61 -1.68 -3.82
C ALA A 32 3.41 -1.08 -2.42
N GLU A 33 2.19 -1.19 -1.86
CA GLU A 33 1.88 -0.77 -0.48
C GLU A 33 2.78 -1.48 0.54
N HIS A 34 2.90 -2.81 0.44
CA HIS A 34 3.76 -3.59 1.34
C HIS A 34 5.25 -3.24 1.16
N GLN A 35 5.71 -3.01 -0.06
CA GLN A 35 7.10 -2.63 -0.32
C GLN A 35 7.43 -1.27 0.32
N LEU A 36 6.50 -0.32 0.30
CA LEU A 36 6.65 0.97 0.98
C LEU A 36 6.67 0.80 2.51
N ASP A 37 5.85 -0.10 3.06
CA ASP A 37 5.89 -0.42 4.50
C ASP A 37 7.22 -1.05 4.92
N HIS A 38 7.76 -1.97 4.13
CA HIS A 38 9.09 -2.54 4.36
C HIS A 38 10.20 -1.49 4.27
N ALA A 39 10.12 -0.57 3.29
CA ALA A 39 11.06 0.53 3.17
C ALA A 39 11.02 1.42 4.42
N LEU A 40 9.83 1.84 4.87
CA LEU A 40 9.65 2.64 6.08
C LEU A 40 10.25 1.97 7.31
N ALA A 41 9.94 0.68 7.53
CA ALA A 41 10.49 -0.08 8.66
C ALA A 41 12.03 -0.11 8.65
N SER A 42 12.63 -0.35 7.48
CA SER A 42 14.09 -0.38 7.33
C SER A 42 14.75 0.97 7.62
N HIS A 43 14.18 2.07 7.10
CA HIS A 43 14.74 3.41 7.31
C HIS A 43 14.61 3.86 8.78
N LEU A 44 13.49 3.54 9.43
CA LEU A 44 13.28 3.83 10.86
C LEU A 44 14.26 3.05 11.74
N ALA A 45 14.49 1.76 11.44
CA ALA A 45 15.47 0.96 12.15
C ALA A 45 16.89 1.53 12.01
N LEU A 46 17.28 1.96 10.80
CA LEU A 46 18.57 2.61 10.58
C LEU A 46 18.69 3.93 11.37
N ALA A 47 17.65 4.77 11.37
CA ALA A 47 17.65 6.01 12.13
C ALA A 47 17.81 5.75 13.63
N GLN A 48 17.13 4.73 14.17
CA GLN A 48 17.29 4.29 15.55
C GLN A 48 18.73 3.85 15.84
N THR A 49 19.33 3.00 14.99
CA THR A 49 20.72 2.56 15.16
C THR A 49 21.69 3.73 15.21
N LEU A 50 21.54 4.72 14.33
CA LEU A 50 22.41 5.89 14.32
C LEU A 50 22.29 6.74 15.58
N VAL A 51 21.06 6.95 16.07
CA VAL A 51 20.81 7.72 17.29
C VAL A 51 21.31 6.97 18.54
N MET A 52 21.00 5.67 18.65
CA MET A 52 21.43 4.85 19.78
C MET A 52 22.95 4.71 19.83
N GLY A 53 23.58 4.46 18.69
CA GLY A 53 25.04 4.39 18.59
C GLY A 53 25.69 5.66 19.15
N ARG A 54 25.20 6.86 18.79
CA ARG A 54 25.73 8.12 19.35
C ARG A 54 25.65 8.18 20.87
N LEU A 55 24.55 7.74 21.45
CA LEU A 55 24.34 7.71 22.90
C LEU A 55 25.29 6.72 23.57
N GLU A 56 25.49 5.54 22.97
CA GLU A 56 26.33 4.47 23.52
C GLU A 56 27.82 4.79 23.49
N ILE A 57 28.33 5.35 22.38
CA ILE A 57 29.76 5.65 22.21
C ILE A 57 30.15 7.10 22.55
N GLY A 58 29.22 7.90 23.08
CA GLY A 58 29.49 9.27 23.53
C GLY A 58 29.92 10.22 22.41
N VAL A 59 29.47 9.98 21.18
CA VAL A 59 29.83 10.80 20.03
C VAL A 59 29.08 12.15 20.07
N ALA A 60 29.80 13.22 19.72
CA ALA A 60 29.23 14.56 19.65
C ALA A 60 27.97 14.57 18.79
N ALA A 61 26.92 15.26 19.26
CA ALA A 61 25.64 15.32 18.58
C ALA A 61 25.79 15.71 17.11
N ALA A 62 26.68 16.64 16.76
CA ALA A 62 26.90 17.10 15.39
C ALA A 62 27.36 16.01 14.39
N ALA A 63 27.99 14.91 14.87
CA ALA A 63 28.55 13.90 13.99
C ALA A 63 27.47 13.11 13.24
N GLY A 64 27.38 13.34 11.93
CA GLY A 64 26.39 12.71 11.05
C GLY A 64 24.99 13.33 11.13
N GLN A 65 24.83 14.55 11.66
CA GLN A 65 23.51 15.18 11.72
C GLN A 65 22.91 15.41 10.34
N GLU A 66 23.73 15.82 9.36
CA GLU A 66 23.28 15.96 7.98
C GLU A 66 22.77 14.63 7.41
N ALA A 67 23.48 13.53 7.67
CA ALA A 67 23.03 12.20 7.25
C ALA A 67 21.72 11.78 7.93
N LEU A 68 21.55 12.08 9.22
CA LEU A 68 20.29 11.81 9.94
C LEU A 68 19.15 12.67 9.39
N ALA A 69 19.39 13.95 9.09
CA ALA A 69 18.42 14.84 8.49
C ALA A 69 17.96 14.35 7.11
N GLU A 70 18.90 13.95 6.25
CA GLU A 70 18.58 13.36 4.94
C GLU A 70 17.82 12.04 5.05
N LEU A 71 18.16 11.20 6.04
CA LEU A 71 17.43 9.97 6.32
C LEU A 71 16.00 10.26 6.78
N THR A 72 15.79 11.22 7.69
CA THR A 72 14.46 11.66 8.12
C THR A 72 13.66 12.24 6.95
N ARG A 73 14.29 12.99 6.05
CA ARG A 73 13.66 13.48 4.82
C ARG A 73 13.22 12.32 3.91
N ALA A 74 14.07 11.31 3.73
CA ALA A 74 13.74 10.11 2.96
C ALA A 74 12.55 9.33 3.56
N ILE A 75 12.48 9.23 4.89
CA ILE A 75 11.33 8.63 5.60
C ILE A 75 10.05 9.43 5.30
N GLY A 76 10.09 10.76 5.37
CA GLY A 76 8.95 11.62 5.04
C GLY A 76 8.43 11.39 3.62
N LEU A 77 9.33 11.33 2.62
CA LEU A 77 8.97 11.04 1.24
C LEU A 77 8.36 9.64 1.07
N ALA A 78 8.85 8.64 1.80
CA ALA A 78 8.26 7.30 1.77
C ALA A 78 6.84 7.27 2.37
N VAL A 79 6.58 8.04 3.43
CA VAL A 79 5.22 8.20 3.99
C VAL A 79 4.29 8.86 2.98
N GLU A 80 4.73 9.91 2.29
CA GLU A 80 3.96 10.59 1.25
C GLU A 80 3.65 9.65 0.08
N ALA A 81 4.65 8.90 -0.40
CA ALA A 81 4.50 7.92 -1.47
C ALA A 81 3.48 6.83 -1.09
N ARG A 82 3.51 6.36 0.17
CA ARG A 82 2.52 5.41 0.69
C ARG A 82 1.12 6.00 0.67
N GLY A 83 0.94 7.22 1.17
CA GLY A 83 -0.35 7.91 1.16
C GLY A 83 -0.89 8.11 -0.25
N ALA A 84 -0.03 8.46 -1.21
CA ALA A 84 -0.40 8.59 -2.62
C ALA A 84 -0.83 7.24 -3.22
N THR A 85 -0.12 6.15 -2.92
CA THR A 85 -0.44 4.80 -3.39
C THR A 85 -1.81 4.33 -2.86
N ILE A 86 -2.12 4.57 -1.59
CA ILE A 86 -3.42 4.22 -1.00
C ILE A 86 -4.56 4.97 -1.70
N ARG A 87 -4.40 6.28 -1.93
CA ARG A 87 -5.41 7.06 -2.66
C ARG A 87 -5.58 6.59 -4.11
N ALA A 88 -4.50 6.19 -4.77
CA ALA A 88 -4.56 5.61 -6.11
C ALA A 88 -5.33 4.27 -6.09
N HIS A 89 -5.11 3.43 -5.08
CA HIS A 89 -5.85 2.20 -4.88
C HIS A 89 -7.35 2.46 -4.68
N GLU A 90 -7.72 3.40 -3.81
CA GLU A 90 -9.11 3.81 -3.58
C GLU A 90 -9.77 4.35 -4.87
N GLY A 91 -9.09 5.22 -5.61
CA GLY A 91 -9.59 5.75 -6.88
C GLY A 91 -9.77 4.67 -7.96
N LEU A 92 -8.89 3.65 -7.97
CA LEU A 92 -9.03 2.51 -8.88
C LEU A 92 -10.19 1.58 -8.50
N LEU A 93 -10.49 1.45 -7.20
CA LEU A 93 -11.70 0.73 -6.76
C LEU A 93 -12.96 1.43 -7.27
N GLN A 94 -13.04 2.75 -7.10
CA GLN A 94 -14.16 3.55 -7.63
C GLN A 94 -14.28 3.41 -9.16
N THR A 95 -13.17 3.54 -9.89
CA THR A 95 -13.15 3.37 -11.35
C THR A 95 -13.62 1.97 -11.73
N ALA A 96 -13.18 0.94 -11.01
CA ALA A 96 -13.56 -0.43 -11.31
C ALA A 96 -15.06 -0.68 -11.07
N GLU A 97 -15.67 -0.02 -10.09
CA GLU A 97 -17.12 -0.02 -9.87
C GLU A 97 -17.87 0.68 -11.01
N GLU A 98 -17.45 1.90 -11.38
CA GLU A 98 -18.05 2.69 -12.47
C GLU A 98 -18.04 1.95 -13.81
N PHE A 99 -16.94 1.27 -14.13
CA PHE A 99 -16.78 0.54 -15.39
C PHE A 99 -17.15 -0.94 -15.31
N SER A 100 -17.71 -1.40 -14.17
CA SER A 100 -18.02 -2.82 -13.92
C SER A 100 -16.84 -3.75 -14.21
N VAL A 101 -15.63 -3.29 -13.94
CA VAL A 101 -14.39 -4.06 -14.08
C VAL A 101 -14.24 -4.93 -12.84
N PRO A 102 -14.30 -6.26 -12.95
CA PRO A 102 -14.17 -7.10 -11.78
C PRO A 102 -12.71 -7.11 -11.34
N TRP A 103 -12.46 -6.61 -10.15
CA TRP A 103 -11.13 -6.44 -9.58
C TRP A 103 -10.85 -7.38 -8.40
N ARG A 104 -11.90 -8.03 -7.88
CA ARG A 104 -11.77 -8.99 -6.78
C ARG A 104 -10.83 -10.12 -7.21
N MET A 105 -9.80 -10.34 -6.41
CA MET A 105 -9.03 -11.57 -6.48
C MET A 105 -9.97 -12.72 -6.14
N GLU A 106 -10.15 -13.68 -7.03
CA GLU A 106 -10.85 -14.93 -6.71
C GLU A 106 -10.00 -15.70 -5.69
N SER A 107 -10.16 -15.37 -4.41
CA SER A 107 -9.68 -16.15 -3.27
C SER A 107 -10.63 -15.87 -2.09
N PRO A 108 -11.39 -16.87 -1.61
CA PRO A 108 -12.40 -16.71 -0.57
C PRO A 108 -11.89 -16.31 0.83
N THR A 109 -10.59 -16.10 1.03
CA THR A 109 -9.97 -16.15 2.36
C THR A 109 -9.28 -14.87 2.84
N GLU A 110 -9.14 -13.83 2.02
CA GLU A 110 -8.54 -12.57 2.48
C GLU A 110 -9.58 -11.49 2.75
N THR A 111 -10.17 -11.54 3.94
CA THR A 111 -10.79 -10.36 4.56
C THR A 111 -9.68 -9.35 4.84
N LYS A 112 -9.75 -8.14 4.28
CA LYS A 112 -8.84 -7.03 4.62
C LYS A 112 -8.94 -6.78 6.13
N PRO A 113 -7.90 -7.04 6.95
CA PRO A 113 -7.90 -6.58 8.33
C PRO A 113 -7.75 -5.07 8.30
N GLY A 114 -8.68 -4.34 8.93
CA GLY A 114 -8.54 -2.89 9.11
C GLY A 114 -9.38 -1.99 8.20
N SER A 115 -10.61 -2.38 7.84
CA SER A 115 -11.67 -1.35 7.73
C SER A 115 -11.94 -0.85 9.15
N THR A 116 -11.05 0.02 9.65
CA THR A 116 -11.19 0.61 10.98
C THR A 116 -12.46 1.44 10.99
N ALA A 117 -13.50 0.93 11.66
CA ALA A 117 -14.39 1.79 12.41
C ALA A 117 -13.53 2.81 13.19
N PRO A 118 -13.97 4.07 13.35
CA PRO A 118 -13.24 5.03 14.15
C PRO A 118 -12.94 4.40 15.51
N LEU A 119 -11.71 4.58 16.00
CA LEU A 119 -11.30 4.21 17.35
C LEU A 119 -12.19 4.98 18.34
N ALA A 120 -13.39 4.46 18.60
CA ALA A 120 -14.27 4.94 19.63
C ALA A 120 -13.67 4.49 20.97
N SER A 121 -13.08 5.48 21.65
CA SER A 121 -13.00 5.59 23.11
C SER A 121 -12.72 4.30 23.90
N ALA A 122 -11.47 4.09 24.24
CA ALA A 122 -11.10 3.48 25.51
C ALA A 122 -10.07 4.39 26.19
N VAL A 123 -10.55 5.54 26.66
CA VAL A 123 -10.00 6.23 27.82
C VAL A 123 -10.96 5.91 28.95
N GLY A 124 -10.46 5.24 29.99
CA GLY A 124 -11.21 4.79 31.15
C GLY A 124 -10.51 3.62 31.80
#